data_AF-S8G6C4-F1
#
_entry.id   AF-S8G6C4-F1
#
_cell.length_a   1.000
_cell.length_b   1.000
_cell.length_c   1.000
_cell.angle_alpha   90.00
_cell.angle_beta   90.00
_cell.angle_gamma   90.00
#
_symmetry.space_group_name_H-M   'P 1'
#
loop_
_entity.id
_entity.type
_entity.pdbx_description
1 polymer ?
#
loop_
_entity_poly.entity_id
_entity_poly.type
_entity_poly.pdbx_seq_one_letter_code
_entity_poly.pdbx_strand_id
1 'polypeptide(L)' 'DGNIDIVAEATAFRVHRSVLSTHSELFRNMLSIPQPQPLCFGTCPIIEVTNSTDDMRHLLLALY' A
#
# COMPACT_ATOMS: atom_id res chain seq x y z
N ASP A 1 -2.44 -0.93 13.98
CA ASP A 1 -2.11 -0.28 12.70
C ASP A 1 -0.89 -0.93 12.07
N GLY A 2 -1.08 -1.71 11.00
CA GLY A 2 -0.01 -2.48 10.37
C GLY A 2 0.68 -1.73 9.23
N ASN A 3 1.88 -2.19 8.87
CA ASN A 3 2.56 -1.77 7.65
C ASN A 3 2.03 -2.57 6.45
N ILE A 4 2.15 -1.98 5.26
CA ILE A 4 1.86 -2.61 3.98
C ILE A 4 2.94 -2.20 2.98
N ASP A 5 3.31 -3.13 2.12
CA ASP A 5 4.25 -2.88 1.03
C ASP A 5 3.45 -2.65 -0.26
N ILE A 6 3.60 -1.48 -0.88
CA ILE A 6 3.04 -1.18 -2.20
C ILE A 6 4.15 -1.34 -3.22
N VAL A 7 3.97 -2.23 -4.19
CA VAL A 7 4.94 -2.49 -5.24
C VAL A 7 4.48 -1.81 -6.53
N ALA A 8 5.31 -0.91 -7.04
CA ALA A 8 5.14 -0.25 -8.32
C ALA A 8 6.36 -0.58 -9.18
N GLU A 9 6.15 -1.22 -10.32
CA GLU A 9 7.21 -1.75 -11.18
C GLU A 9 8.21 -2.63 -10.40
N ALA A 10 9.46 -2.20 -10.24
CA ALA A 10 10.51 -2.91 -9.49
C ALA A 10 10.77 -2.31 -8.10
N THR A 11 9.92 -1.38 -7.63
CA THR A 11 10.12 -0.63 -6.39
C THR A 11 9.03 -0.96 -5.37
N ALA A 12 9.45 -1.26 -4.14
CA ALA A 12 8.55 -1.47 -3.01
C ALA A 12 8.57 -0.28 -2.04
N PHE A 13 7.39 0.23 -1.71
CA PHE A 13 7.17 1.29 -0.73
C PHE A 13 6.54 0.72 0.53
N ARG A 14 7.24 0.78 1.66
CA ARG A 14 6.68 0.37 2.96
C ARG A 14 5.99 1.55 3.63
N VAL A 15 4.69 1.42 3.87
CA VAL A 15 3.83 2.51 4.37
C VAL A 15 2.86 2.01 5.44
N HIS A 16 2.40 2.92 6.29
CA HIS A 16 1.37 2.67 7.29
C HIS A 16 -0.02 2.63 6.67
N ARG A 17 -0.77 1.53 6.92
CA ARG A 17 -2.15 1.35 6.43
C ARG A 17 -3.10 2.44 6.94
N SER A 18 -2.88 2.90 8.17
CA SER A 18 -3.69 3.94 8.81
C SER A 18 -3.55 5.30 8.13
N VAL A 19 -2.34 5.70 7.75
CA VAL A 19 -2.08 6.98 7.07
C VAL A 19 -2.79 7.01 5.72
N LEU A 20 -2.61 5.97 4.91
CA LEU A 20 -3.27 5.86 3.60
C LEU A 20 -4.79 5.89 3.72
N SER A 21 -5.36 5.13 4.68
CA SER A 21 -6.81 5.08 4.86
C SER A 21 -7.37 6.41 5.39
N THR A 22 -6.58 7.17 6.15
CA THR A 22 -6.98 8.46 6.71
C THR A 22 -7.05 9.54 5.64
N HIS A 23 -6.04 9.61 4.77
CA HIS A 23 -5.92 10.68 3.78
C HIS A 23 -6.50 10.31 2.39
N SER A 24 -6.96 9.08 2.18
CA SER A 24 -7.54 8.65 0.90
C SER A 24 -8.67 7.64 1.09
N GLU A 25 -9.87 8.00 0.63
CA GLU A 25 -11.03 7.09 0.59
C GLU A 25 -10.79 5.90 -0.35
N LEU A 26 -10.05 6.10 -1.44
CA LEU A 26 -9.70 5.03 -2.37
C LEU A 26 -8.87 3.97 -1.65
N PHE A 27 -7.80 4.37 -0.95
CA PHE A 27 -6.98 3.42 -0.19
C PHE A 27 -7.75 2.80 0.97
N ARG A 28 -8.62 3.56 1.66
CA ARG A 28 -9.49 3.02 2.71
C ARG A 28 -10.36 1.87 2.17
N ASN A 29 -11.01 2.10 1.04
CA ASN A 29 -11.90 1.11 0.42
C ASN A 29 -11.08 -0.09 -0.08
N MET A 30 -9.97 0.14 -0.77
CA MET A 30 -9.08 -0.92 -1.26
C MET A 30 -8.53 -1.80 -0.13
N LEU A 31 -8.12 -1.20 0.99
CA LEU A 31 -7.56 -1.90 2.15
C LEU A 31 -8.62 -2.62 3.01
N SER A 32 -9.89 -2.27 2.83
CA SER A 32 -11.03 -2.94 3.49
C SER A 32 -11.41 -4.26 2.82
N ILE A 33 -11.03 -4.45 1.56
CA ILE A 33 -11.25 -5.69 0.83
C ILE A 33 -10.33 -6.76 1.44
N PRO A 34 -10.87 -7.90 1.90
CA PRO A 34 -10.05 -9.00 2.42
C PRO A 34 -9.14 -9.53 1.31
N GLN A 35 -7.86 -9.18 1.38
CA GLN A 35 -6.87 -9.75 0.47
C GLN A 35 -6.47 -11.15 0.95
N PRO A 36 -6.18 -12.10 0.03
CA PRO A 36 -5.67 -13.39 0.40
C PRO A 36 -4.41 -13.21 1.26
N GLN A 37 -4.46 -13.75 2.47
CA GLN A 37 -3.34 -13.61 3.39
C GLN A 37 -2.15 -14.39 2.82
N PRO A 38 -0.94 -13.80 2.78
CA PRO A 38 0.23 -14.56 2.37
C PRO A 38 0.41 -15.75 3.32
N LEU A 39 0.61 -16.93 2.75
CA LEU A 39 0.79 -18.20 3.47
C LEU A 39 1.97 -18.19 4.47
N CYS A 40 2.83 -17.17 4.39
CA CYS A 40 3.98 -16.98 5.26
C CYS A 40 3.63 -16.06 6.45
N PHE A 41 3.57 -16.64 7.65
CA PHE A 41 3.51 -15.88 8.89
C PHE A 41 4.73 -14.94 8.99
N GLY A 42 4.48 -13.63 9.05
CA GLY A 42 5.51 -12.60 9.21
C GLY A 42 5.79 -11.72 7.99
N THR A 43 5.21 -12.02 6.82
CA THR A 43 5.32 -11.11 5.66
C THR A 43 4.28 -10.00 5.76
N CYS A 44 4.69 -8.74 5.63
CA CYS A 44 3.75 -7.63 5.48
C CYS A 44 2.87 -7.88 4.24
N PRO A 45 1.58 -7.52 4.26
CA PRO A 45 0.74 -7.59 3.08
C PRO A 45 1.37 -6.77 1.94
N ILE A 46 1.27 -7.29 0.72
CA ILE A 46 1.82 -6.65 -0.48
C ILE A 46 0.65 -6.30 -1.41
N ILE A 47 0.67 -5.10 -1.97
CA ILE A 47 -0.24 -4.68 -3.05
C ILE A 47 0.61 -4.26 -4.23
N GLU A 48 0.45 -4.94 -5.36
CA GLU A 48 1.04 -4.53 -6.63
C GLU A 48 0.11 -3.55 -7.33
N VAL A 49 0.67 -2.45 -7.83
CA VAL A 49 -0.06 -1.40 -8.57
C VAL A 49 0.52 -1.25 -9.96
N THR A 50 -0.32 -0.83 -10.91
CA THR A 50 0.07 -0.62 -12.31
C THR A 50 0.64 0.77 -12.57
N ASN A 51 0.64 1.64 -11.56
CA ASN A 51 1.21 2.99 -11.64
C ASN A 51 2.75 2.93 -11.69
N SER A 52 3.36 3.97 -12.27
CA SER A 52 4.82 4.08 -12.29
C SER A 52 5.39 4.29 -10.88
N THR A 53 6.67 3.94 -10.71
CA THR A 53 7.38 4.22 -9.46
C THR A 53 7.33 5.70 -9.09
N ASP A 54 7.43 6.59 -10.08
CA ASP A 54 7.46 8.04 -9.87
C ASP A 54 6.09 8.60 -9.46
N ASP A 55 5.01 8.18 -10.12
CA ASP A 55 3.64 8.57 -9.75
C ASP A 55 3.32 8.13 -8.32
N MET A 56 3.69 6.90 -7.97
CA MET A 56 3.46 6.37 -6.63
C MET A 56 4.29 7.09 -5.58
N ARG A 57 5.54 7.44 -5.89
CA ARG A 57 6.37 8.25 -5.00
C ARG A 57 5.73 9.61 -4.72
N HIS A 58 5.30 10.33 -5.77
CA HIS A 58 4.66 11.64 -5.63
C HIS A 58 3.34 11.55 -4.85
N LEU A 59 2.51 10.54 -5.14
CA LEU A 59 1.27 10.28 -4.42
C LEU A 59 1.53 10.03 -2.93
N LEU A 60 2.49 9.16 -2.60
CA LEU A 60 2.81 8.86 -1.21
C LEU A 60 3.38 10.07 -0.47
N LEU A 61 4.20 10.90 -1.13
CA LEU A 61 4.68 12.16 -0.54
C LEU A 61 3.56 13.17 -0.29
N ALA A 62 2.47 13.15 -1.05
CA ALA A 62 1.33 14.03 -0.84
C ALA A 62 0.38 13.54 0.28
N LEU A 63 0.37 12.23 0.56
CA LEU A 63 -0.50 11.60 1.56
C LEU A 63 0.14 11.47 2.96
N TYR A 64 1.43 11.77 3.07
CA TYR A 64 2.23 11.74 4.30
C TYR A 64 2.60 13.15 4.74
#